data_AF-A0A937FZ79-F1
#
_entry.id   AF-A0A937FZ79-F1
#
_cell.length_a   1.000
_cell.length_b   1.000
_cell.length_c   1.000
_cell.angle_alpha   90.00
_cell.angle_beta   90.00
_cell.angle_gamma   90.00
#
_symmetry.space_group_name_H-M   'P 1'
#
loop_
_entity.id
_entity.type
_entity.pdbx_description
1 polymer ?
#
loop_
_entity_poly.entity_id
_entity_poly.type
_entity_poly.pdbx_seq_one_letter_code
_entity_poly.pdbx_strand_id
1 'polypeptide(L)'
;MTKYISLIIGVACFFIISVATQGQDAVPFRSDSTYDFKLNYDFKLKPPAPHGEITYGEYYDQSTNEMLPYVTVNISLLWLGADDYRVKVINNQGVRVYSKKMRLPMDFNVDLGFAEDLKEKLVPYLYNIYFFDKNKNVNSKITLEVTESGDFLLNDEVYGKL
;
A
#
# COMPACT_ATOMS: atom_id res chain seq x y z
N MET A 1 18.79 81.72 -6.56
CA MET A 1 18.71 80.93 -7.80
C MET A 1 19.49 79.63 -7.57
N THR A 2 18.78 78.48 -7.53
CA THR A 2 19.20 77.14 -8.03
C THR A 2 20.53 76.49 -7.52
N LYS A 3 20.66 75.24 -7.04
CA LYS A 3 19.81 74.02 -7.01
C LYS A 3 20.19 73.06 -5.86
N TYR A 4 19.17 72.29 -5.53
CA TYR A 4 18.95 71.14 -4.65
C TYR A 4 20.02 70.05 -4.46
N ILE A 5 20.08 69.62 -3.21
CA ILE A 5 20.54 68.33 -2.64
C ILE A 5 19.71 67.18 -3.20
N SER A 6 20.33 66.02 -3.47
CA SER A 6 19.63 64.74 -3.53
C SER A 6 20.56 63.61 -3.11
N LEU A 7 20.46 63.25 -1.83
CA LEU A 7 20.99 62.06 -1.20
C LEU A 7 20.08 60.88 -1.59
N ILE A 8 20.57 59.97 -2.42
CA ILE A 8 19.82 58.76 -2.79
C ILE A 8 20.06 57.70 -1.71
N ILE A 9 19.07 57.51 -0.85
CA ILE A 9 18.96 56.39 0.08
C ILE A 9 18.41 55.21 -0.74
N GLY A 10 19.28 54.27 -1.10
CA GLY A 10 18.89 53.00 -1.70
C GLY A 10 18.40 52.05 -0.61
N VAL A 11 17.08 51.95 -0.41
CA VAL A 11 16.47 50.88 0.37
C VAL A 11 16.34 49.65 -0.54
N ALA A 12 17.27 48.71 -0.40
CA ALA A 12 17.16 47.40 -1.03
C ALA A 12 16.19 46.53 -0.21
N CYS A 13 14.92 46.48 -0.62
CA CYS A 13 13.96 45.50 -0.12
C CYS A 13 14.32 44.11 -0.64
N PHE A 14 15.03 43.33 0.19
CA PHE A 14 15.16 41.88 0.01
C PHE A 14 13.79 41.24 0.30
N PHE A 15 13.05 40.89 -0.76
CA PHE A 15 11.93 39.96 -0.65
C PHE A 15 12.49 38.56 -0.34
N ILE A 16 12.42 38.15 0.93
CA ILE A 16 12.64 36.77 1.33
C ILE A 16 11.41 36.00 0.86
N ILE A 17 11.53 35.32 -0.28
CA ILE A 17 10.54 34.36 -0.74
C ILE A 17 10.70 33.12 0.13
N SER A 18 9.84 32.99 1.14
CA SER A 18 9.69 31.75 1.90
C SER A 18 9.20 30.67 0.94
N VAL A 19 10.11 29.83 0.47
CA VAL A 19 9.77 28.61 -0.25
C VAL A 19 9.09 27.71 0.76
N ALA A 20 7.77 27.72 0.78
CA ALA A 20 6.98 26.77 1.54
C ALA A 20 7.28 25.38 0.97
N THR A 21 8.18 24.66 1.63
CA THR A 21 8.32 23.21 1.49
C THR A 21 6.97 22.62 1.90
N GLN A 22 6.10 22.33 0.93
CA GLN A 22 4.94 21.50 1.16
C GLN A 22 5.48 20.14 1.60
N GLY A 23 5.38 19.86 2.90
CA GLY A 23 5.64 18.54 3.43
C GLY A 23 4.73 17.57 2.68
N GLN A 24 5.32 16.54 2.07
CA GLN A 24 4.55 15.35 1.76
C GLN A 24 4.16 14.75 3.10
N ASP A 25 3.00 15.13 3.64
CA ASP A 25 2.44 14.48 4.80
C ASP A 25 2.30 12.99 4.46
N ALA A 26 3.11 12.17 5.13
CA ALA A 26 3.07 10.74 4.95
C ALA A 26 1.64 10.26 5.26
N VAL A 27 1.03 9.54 4.32
CA VAL A 27 -0.34 9.01 4.50
C VAL A 27 -0.39 8.21 5.81
N PRO A 28 -1.24 8.60 6.77
CA PRO A 28 -1.25 7.96 8.08
C PRO A 28 -1.82 6.54 8.00
N PHE A 29 -1.39 5.69 8.92
CA PHE A 29 -2.00 4.38 9.09
C PHE A 29 -3.44 4.51 9.59
N ARG A 30 -4.29 3.61 9.09
CA ARG A 30 -5.65 3.43 9.58
C ARG A 30 -5.58 2.85 10.99
N SER A 31 -6.35 3.39 11.92
CA SER A 31 -6.42 2.81 13.26
C SER A 31 -6.99 1.37 13.22
N ASP A 32 -6.35 0.50 13.97
CA ASP A 32 -6.75 -0.88 14.27
C ASP A 32 -8.18 -1.00 14.79
N SER A 33 -8.66 -0.05 15.59
CA SER A 33 -10.04 -0.03 16.09
C SER A 33 -11.11 0.13 14.99
N THR A 34 -10.70 0.50 13.77
CA THR A 34 -11.61 0.75 12.64
C THR A 34 -11.91 -0.49 11.79
N TYR A 35 -11.13 -1.56 11.94
CA TYR A 35 -11.23 -2.78 11.13
C TYR A 35 -10.85 -4.02 11.94
N ASP A 36 -11.38 -5.17 11.54
CA ASP A 36 -10.87 -6.47 11.95
C ASP A 36 -10.00 -7.05 10.83
N PHE A 37 -8.94 -7.74 11.22
CA PHE A 37 -7.95 -8.31 10.32
C PHE A 37 -7.76 -9.79 10.65
N LYS A 38 -7.90 -10.63 9.63
CA LYS A 38 -7.69 -12.07 9.76
C LYS A 38 -6.78 -12.61 8.65
N LEU A 39 -5.65 -13.15 9.06
CA LEU A 39 -4.75 -13.93 8.21
C LEU A 39 -5.26 -15.37 8.12
N ASN A 40 -5.56 -15.84 6.90
CA ASN A 40 -6.04 -17.19 6.65
C ASN A 40 -5.04 -17.98 5.79
N TYR A 41 -4.97 -19.28 6.08
CA TYR A 41 -4.16 -20.23 5.35
C TYR A 41 -5.05 -21.34 4.82
N ASP A 42 -5.00 -21.55 3.52
CA ASP A 42 -5.57 -22.71 2.86
C ASP A 42 -4.45 -23.51 2.22
N PHE A 43 -4.65 -24.82 2.08
CA PHE A 43 -3.70 -25.67 1.34
C PHE A 43 -4.23 -25.85 -0.08
N LYS A 44 -3.47 -25.40 -1.08
CA LYS A 44 -3.87 -25.44 -2.50
C LYS A 44 -2.78 -26.08 -3.35
N LEU A 45 -3.16 -26.74 -4.44
CA LEU A 45 -2.22 -27.19 -5.46
C LEU A 45 -1.77 -25.98 -6.29
N LYS A 46 -0.46 -25.90 -6.58
CA LYS A 46 0.07 -24.87 -7.47
C LYS A 46 -0.38 -25.17 -8.90
N PRO A 47 -1.00 -24.22 -9.61
CA PRO A 47 -1.40 -24.46 -10.99
C PRO A 47 -0.14 -24.69 -11.85
N PRO A 48 -0.23 -25.54 -12.89
CA PRO A 48 0.87 -25.72 -13.81
C PRO A 48 1.22 -24.41 -14.53
N ALA A 49 2.49 -24.24 -14.87
CA ALA A 49 2.95 -23.05 -15.60
C ALA A 49 2.16 -22.91 -16.92
N PRO A 50 1.81 -21.67 -17.34
CA PRO A 50 1.12 -21.45 -18.61
C PRO A 50 1.95 -22.03 -19.77
N HIS A 51 1.34 -22.85 -20.63
CA HIS A 51 2.02 -23.38 -21.81
C HIS A 51 2.47 -22.22 -22.73
N GLY A 52 3.78 -21.97 -22.82
CA GLY A 52 4.37 -21.03 -23.77
C GLY A 52 5.33 -19.99 -23.20
N GLU A 53 5.44 -19.85 -21.88
CA GLU A 53 6.48 -19.02 -21.27
C GLU A 53 7.75 -19.86 -21.08
N ILE A 54 8.74 -19.67 -21.96
CA ILE A 54 10.10 -20.22 -21.76
C ILE A 54 10.76 -19.35 -20.70
N THR A 55 10.63 -19.74 -19.43
CA THR A 55 11.35 -19.11 -18.33
C THR A 55 12.81 -19.57 -18.42
N TYR A 56 13.73 -18.68 -18.82
CA TYR A 56 15.17 -18.94 -18.75
C TYR A 56 15.63 -18.90 -17.29
N GLY A 57 15.42 -20.01 -16.60
CA GLY A 57 15.88 -20.27 -15.24
C GLY A 57 15.39 -21.65 -14.82
N GLU A 58 16.30 -22.50 -14.32
CA GLU A 58 16.06 -23.90 -13.92
C GLU A 58 15.04 -24.09 -12.77
N TYR A 59 14.30 -23.04 -12.39
CA TYR A 59 13.54 -22.95 -11.14
C TYR A 59 12.01 -23.02 -11.28
N TYR A 60 11.44 -23.00 -12.50
CA TYR A 60 10.00 -22.76 -12.68
C TYR A 60 9.20 -23.92 -13.28
N ASP A 61 9.59 -25.16 -12.99
CA ASP A 61 8.75 -26.34 -13.28
C ASP A 61 8.36 -27.05 -11.98
N GLN A 62 7.64 -26.34 -11.10
CA GLN A 62 7.08 -26.90 -9.88
C GLN A 62 5.55 -26.94 -9.96
N SER A 63 5.01 -27.58 -11.01
CA SER A 63 3.70 -28.20 -10.88
C SER A 63 3.84 -29.45 -9.99
N THR A 64 4.07 -29.24 -8.70
CA THR A 64 4.08 -30.34 -7.75
C THR A 64 2.63 -30.73 -7.45
N ASN A 65 2.34 -32.03 -7.36
CA ASN A 65 1.07 -32.52 -6.81
C ASN A 65 0.98 -32.29 -5.28
N GLU A 66 1.78 -31.38 -4.75
CA GLU A 66 1.90 -31.07 -3.35
C GLU A 66 0.98 -29.90 -3.01
N MET A 67 0.24 -30.03 -1.91
CA MET A 67 -0.58 -28.94 -1.42
C MET A 67 0.32 -27.95 -0.66
N LEU A 68 0.43 -26.74 -1.19
CA LEU A 68 1.23 -25.67 -0.61
C LEU A 68 0.35 -24.68 0.16
N PRO A 69 0.88 -24.07 1.23
CA PRO A 69 0.17 -23.04 1.97
C PRO A 69 -0.07 -21.81 1.09
N TYR A 70 -1.35 -21.45 0.96
CA TYR A 70 -1.85 -20.30 0.22
C TYR A 70 -2.44 -19.29 1.20
N VAL A 71 -1.94 -18.07 1.12
CA VAL A 71 -2.22 -17.00 2.08
C VAL A 71 -3.27 -16.06 1.53
N THR A 72 -4.33 -15.86 2.32
CA THR A 72 -5.38 -14.88 2.03
C THR A 72 -5.63 -14.04 3.27
N VAL A 73 -5.76 -12.73 3.08
CA VAL A 73 -6.14 -11.80 4.14
C VAL A 73 -7.60 -11.44 4.00
N ASN A 74 -8.36 -11.52 5.10
CA ASN A 74 -9.71 -10.97 5.20
C ASN A 74 -9.68 -9.70 6.05
N ILE A 75 -10.31 -8.64 5.55
CA ILE A 75 -10.46 -7.36 6.24
C ILE A 75 -11.95 -7.05 6.33
N SER A 76 -12.39 -6.81 7.56
CA SER A 76 -13.77 -6.45 7.88
C SER A 76 -13.80 -5.02 8.41
N LEU A 77 -14.45 -4.09 7.72
CA LEU A 77 -14.53 -2.71 8.17
C LEU A 77 -15.60 -2.58 9.27
N LEU A 78 -15.16 -2.19 10.47
CA LEU A 78 -16.03 -2.03 11.64
C LEU A 78 -16.71 -0.66 11.61
N TRP A 79 -15.96 0.38 11.21
CA TRP A 79 -16.50 1.72 11.02
C TRP A 79 -15.86 2.46 9.84
N LEU A 80 -16.53 3.49 9.35
CA LEU A 80 -16.02 4.40 8.32
C LEU A 80 -15.77 5.77 8.95
N GLY A 81 -14.66 6.41 8.58
CA GLY A 81 -14.42 7.83 8.87
C GLY A 81 -15.43 8.71 8.14
N ALA A 82 -15.62 9.94 8.62
CA ALA A 82 -16.62 10.86 8.06
C ALA A 82 -16.44 11.11 6.55
N ASP A 83 -15.18 11.17 6.10
CA ASP A 83 -14.83 11.45 4.71
C ASP A 83 -14.53 10.19 3.88
N ASP A 84 -14.67 9.01 4.45
CA ASP A 84 -14.40 7.75 3.75
C ASP A 84 -15.40 7.50 2.62
N TYR A 85 -14.89 7.38 1.39
CA TYR A 85 -15.71 7.15 0.20
C TYR A 85 -15.36 5.90 -0.59
N ARG A 86 -14.07 5.61 -0.79
CA ARG A 86 -13.62 4.50 -1.63
C ARG A 86 -12.37 3.86 -1.06
N VAL A 87 -12.35 2.53 -1.03
CA VAL A 87 -11.13 1.76 -0.74
C VAL A 87 -10.50 1.29 -2.05
N LYS A 88 -9.17 1.25 -2.09
CA LYS A 88 -8.41 0.59 -3.16
C LYS A 88 -7.26 -0.21 -2.55
N VAL A 89 -7.01 -1.39 -3.10
CA VAL A 89 -5.83 -2.19 -2.77
C VAL A 89 -4.89 -2.17 -3.97
N ILE A 90 -3.65 -1.77 -3.73
CA ILE A 90 -2.59 -1.65 -4.73
C ILE A 90 -1.39 -2.44 -4.22
N ASN A 91 -0.87 -3.35 -5.05
CA ASN A 91 0.33 -4.10 -4.70
C ASN A 91 1.62 -3.32 -4.99
N ASN A 92 2.78 -3.86 -4.61
CA ASN A 92 4.09 -3.25 -4.82
C ASN A 92 4.51 -3.15 -6.29
N GLN A 93 3.79 -3.81 -7.21
CA GLN A 93 3.95 -3.64 -8.65
C GLN A 93 3.07 -2.50 -9.22
N GLY A 94 2.31 -1.79 -8.38
CA GLY A 94 1.40 -0.73 -8.79
C GLY A 94 0.06 -1.24 -9.36
N VAL A 95 -0.18 -2.56 -9.34
CA VAL A 95 -1.41 -3.17 -9.85
C VAL A 95 -2.52 -3.02 -8.82
N ARG A 96 -3.67 -2.52 -9.28
CA ARG A 96 -4.87 -2.39 -8.47
C ARG A 96 -5.64 -3.71 -8.44
N VAL A 97 -5.50 -4.45 -7.35
CA VAL A 97 -6.16 -5.76 -7.15
C VAL A 97 -7.60 -5.63 -6.62
N TYR A 98 -7.93 -4.51 -5.98
CA TYR A 98 -9.28 -4.27 -5.47
C TYR A 98 -9.65 -2.79 -5.53
N SER A 99 -10.93 -2.48 -5.82
CA SER A 99 -11.47 -1.12 -5.67
C SER A 99 -12.98 -1.13 -5.52
N LYS A 100 -13.49 -0.51 -4.45
CA LYS A 100 -14.94 -0.44 -4.20
C LYS A 100 -15.31 0.82 -3.42
N LYS A 101 -16.50 1.37 -3.70
CA LYS A 101 -17.09 2.42 -2.85
C LYS A 101 -17.41 1.79 -1.48
N MET A 102 -17.07 2.50 -0.41
CA MET A 102 -17.25 2.01 0.95
C MET A 102 -18.70 2.14 1.41
N ARG A 103 -19.14 1.15 2.19
CA ARG A 103 -20.43 1.08 2.89
C ARG A 103 -20.26 0.16 4.09
N LEU A 104 -21.12 0.24 5.11
CA LEU A 104 -21.13 -0.74 6.20
C LEU A 104 -22.36 -1.67 6.08
N PRO A 105 -22.24 -2.94 6.51
CA PRO A 105 -20.99 -3.65 6.74
C PRO A 105 -20.23 -3.88 5.43
N MET A 106 -18.91 -4.02 5.51
CA MET A 106 -18.08 -4.32 4.34
C MET A 106 -16.87 -5.14 4.69
N ASP A 107 -16.81 -6.30 4.05
CA ASP A 107 -15.69 -7.21 4.14
C ASP A 107 -15.10 -7.41 2.74
N PHE A 108 -13.80 -7.63 2.68
CA PHE A 108 -13.12 -7.99 1.45
C PHE A 108 -11.88 -8.81 1.73
N ASN A 109 -11.48 -9.58 0.72
CA ASN A 109 -10.29 -10.41 0.77
C ASN A 109 -9.19 -9.81 -0.11
N VAL A 110 -7.95 -10.02 0.29
CA VAL A 110 -6.76 -9.79 -0.51
C VAL A 110 -6.06 -11.13 -0.64
N ASP A 111 -6.08 -11.68 -1.86
CA ASP A 111 -5.36 -12.91 -2.20
C ASP A 111 -3.87 -12.58 -2.35
N LEU A 112 -3.01 -13.14 -1.50
CA LEU A 112 -1.58 -12.84 -1.51
C LEU A 112 -0.79 -13.84 -2.36
N GLY A 113 -1.20 -15.11 -2.36
CA GLY A 113 -0.53 -16.18 -3.11
C GLY A 113 0.05 -17.26 -2.21
N PHE A 114 0.95 -18.07 -2.78
CA PHE A 114 1.63 -19.12 -2.02
C PHE A 114 2.69 -18.51 -1.09
N ALA A 115 2.82 -19.05 0.12
CA ALA A 115 3.72 -18.51 1.15
C ALA A 115 5.19 -18.52 0.71
N GLU A 116 5.62 -19.57 0.02
CA GLU A 116 6.98 -19.69 -0.53
C GLU A 116 7.26 -18.60 -1.58
N ASP A 117 6.36 -18.44 -2.55
CA ASP A 117 6.46 -17.41 -3.59
C ASP A 117 6.49 -15.98 -3.00
N LEU A 118 5.77 -15.75 -1.89
CA LEU A 118 5.76 -14.47 -1.17
C LEU A 118 7.13 -14.20 -0.51
N LYS A 119 7.73 -15.21 0.12
CA LYS A 119 9.05 -15.10 0.78
C LYS A 119 10.17 -14.89 -0.23
N GLU A 120 10.10 -15.56 -1.36
CA GLU A 120 11.04 -15.41 -2.48
C GLU A 120 10.76 -14.17 -3.35
N LYS A 121 9.71 -13.40 -3.02
CA LYS A 121 9.28 -12.18 -3.74
C LYS A 121 9.01 -12.42 -5.23
N LEU A 122 8.61 -13.64 -5.59
CA LEU A 122 8.25 -14.03 -6.95
C LEU A 122 6.87 -13.49 -7.34
N VAL A 123 6.01 -13.30 -6.34
CA VAL A 123 4.69 -12.65 -6.45
C VAL A 123 4.69 -11.35 -5.64
N PRO A 124 3.68 -10.48 -5.81
CA PRO A 124 3.60 -9.26 -5.02
C PRO A 124 3.54 -9.57 -3.53
N TYR A 125 4.48 -9.02 -2.76
CA TYR A 125 4.67 -9.30 -1.33
C TYR A 125 4.30 -8.11 -0.44
N LEU A 126 4.00 -6.95 -1.02
CA LEU A 126 3.56 -5.76 -0.30
C LEU A 126 2.30 -5.18 -0.94
N TYR A 127 1.31 -4.84 -0.09
CA TYR A 127 0.02 -4.33 -0.50
C TYR A 127 -0.37 -3.12 0.36
N ASN A 128 -0.78 -2.04 -0.30
CA ASN A 128 -1.33 -0.87 0.34
C ASN A 128 -2.84 -0.81 0.11
N ILE A 129 -3.59 -0.75 1.20
CA ILE A 129 -5.05 -0.59 1.21
C ILE A 129 -5.33 0.87 1.54
N TYR A 130 -5.61 1.67 0.52
CA TYR A 130 -5.84 3.10 0.65
C TYR A 130 -7.32 3.42 0.81
N PHE A 131 -7.61 4.31 1.75
CA PHE A 131 -8.95 4.85 2.02
C PHE A 131 -9.01 6.28 1.45
N PHE A 132 -9.88 6.50 0.48
CA PHE A 132 -10.01 7.76 -0.24
C PHE A 132 -11.30 8.49 0.12
N ASP A 133 -11.23 9.82 0.06
CA ASP A 133 -12.39 10.70 0.08
C ASP A 133 -13.12 10.79 -1.28
N LYS A 134 -14.18 11.60 -1.33
CA LYS A 134 -14.92 11.89 -2.56
C LYS A 134 -14.10 12.65 -3.61
N ASN A 135 -13.10 13.41 -3.17
CA ASN A 135 -12.20 14.21 -4.00
C ASN A 135 -10.98 13.41 -4.48
N LYS A 136 -10.86 12.13 -4.10
CA LYS A 136 -9.75 11.22 -4.38
C LYS A 136 -8.47 11.55 -3.62
N ASN A 137 -8.55 12.30 -2.53
CA ASN A 137 -7.45 12.42 -1.57
C ASN A 137 -7.37 11.12 -0.75
N VAL A 138 -6.16 10.74 -0.35
CA VAL A 138 -5.93 9.58 0.50
C VAL A 138 -6.01 10.03 1.96
N ASN A 139 -6.97 9.50 2.72
CA ASN A 139 -7.17 9.84 4.12
C ASN A 139 -6.29 8.98 5.03
N SER A 140 -6.18 7.69 4.72
CA SER A 140 -5.42 6.72 5.50
C SER A 140 -5.07 5.49 4.67
N LYS A 141 -4.16 4.65 5.18
CA LYS A 141 -3.78 3.38 4.57
C LYS A 141 -3.64 2.24 5.57
N ILE A 142 -3.76 1.01 5.11
CA ILE A 142 -3.23 -0.18 5.79
C ILE A 142 -2.12 -0.74 4.90
N THR A 143 -0.98 -1.12 5.48
CA THR A 143 0.09 -1.84 4.77
C THR A 143 0.11 -3.29 5.19
N LEU A 144 0.18 -4.19 4.21
CA LEU A 144 0.47 -5.60 4.38
C LEU A 144 1.82 -5.88 3.73
N GLU A 145 2.75 -6.51 4.43
CA GLU A 145 4.06 -6.87 3.87
C GLU A 145 4.50 -8.25 4.34
N VAL A 146 5.09 -9.03 3.44
CA VAL A 146 5.80 -10.26 3.75
C VAL A 146 7.29 -10.03 3.52
N THR A 147 8.10 -10.29 4.54
CA THR A 147 9.56 -10.21 4.44
C THR A 147 10.17 -11.50 3.89
N GLU A 148 11.44 -11.45 3.48
CA GLU A 148 12.19 -12.64 3.04
C GLU A 148 12.35 -13.68 4.17
N SER A 149 12.34 -13.24 5.43
CA SER A 149 12.34 -14.11 6.61
C SER A 149 10.99 -14.78 6.88
N GLY A 150 9.96 -14.47 6.08
CA GLY A 150 8.59 -14.93 6.24
C GLY A 150 7.80 -14.17 7.29
N ASP A 151 8.31 -13.06 7.84
CA ASP A 151 7.53 -12.28 8.80
C ASP A 151 6.41 -11.54 8.06
N PHE A 152 5.20 -11.60 8.61
CA PHE A 152 4.03 -10.90 8.09
C PHE A 152 3.81 -9.64 8.90
N LEU A 153 3.94 -8.49 8.24
CA LEU A 153 3.82 -7.16 8.84
C LEU A 153 2.45 -6.56 8.49
N LEU A 154 1.81 -5.99 9.50
CA LEU A 154 0.60 -5.17 9.40
C LEU A 154 0.94 -3.76 9.91
N ASN A 155 0.88 -2.75 9.04
CA ASN A 155 1.29 -1.38 9.35
C ASN A 155 2.69 -1.29 9.98
N ASP A 156 3.65 -1.98 9.37
CA ASP A 156 5.07 -2.04 9.80
C ASP A 156 5.32 -2.79 11.12
N GLU A 157 4.29 -3.36 11.75
CA GLU A 157 4.41 -4.18 12.96
C GLU A 157 4.27 -5.68 12.63
N VAL A 158 5.10 -6.52 13.27
CA VAL A 158 5.03 -7.98 13.08
C VAL A 158 3.72 -8.51 13.66
N TYR A 159 2.86 -9.01 12.79
CA TYR A 159 1.60 -9.65 13.16
C TYR A 159 1.75 -11.17 13.29
N GLY A 160 2.57 -11.78 12.43
CA GLY A 160 2.76 -13.23 12.40
C GLY A 160 3.92 -13.65 11.51
N LYS A 161 3.99 -14.95 11.20
CA LYS A 161 5.04 -15.53 10.37
C LYS A 161 4.47 -16.62 9.45
N LEU A 162 4.96 -16.65 8.21
CA LEU A 162 4.64 -17.60 7.14
C LEU A 162 5.68 -18.74 7.05
#